data_AF-A0A2N3E1V5-F1
#
_entry.id   AF-A0A2N3E1V5-F1
#
_cell.length_a   1.000
_cell.length_b   1.000
_cell.length_c   1.000
_cell.angle_alpha   90.00
_cell.angle_beta   90.00
_cell.angle_gamma   90.00
#
_symmetry.space_group_name_H-M   'P 1'
#
loop_
_entity.id
_entity.type
_entity.pdbx_description
1 polymer ?
#
loop_
_entity_poly.entity_id
_entity_poly.type
_entity_poly.pdbx_seq_one_letter_code
_entity_poly.pdbx_strand_id
1 'polypeptide(L)' 'TGKFGNAPEVGLETWFVRGGSAAAAIYTFRQPGIYAYVNHNLIEAAELGATAHVKVEGEWDDDLMSQISAPGPIIGL' A
#
# COMPACT_ATOMS: atom_id res chain seq x y z
N THR A 1 -7.55 1.31 -16.66
CA THR A 1 -8.07 1.98 -15.46
C THR A 1 -9.29 2.86 -15.76
N GLY A 2 -10.31 2.85 -14.90
CA GLY A 2 -11.41 3.85 -14.89
C GLY A 2 -12.63 3.61 -15.78
N LYS A 3 -12.66 2.52 -16.56
CA LYS A 3 -13.82 2.14 -17.40
C LYS A 3 -14.26 0.73 -17.00
N PHE A 4 -15.46 0.60 -16.44
CA PHE A 4 -15.95 -0.68 -15.93
C PHE A 4 -16.37 -1.68 -17.02
N GLY A 5 -16.43 -1.26 -18.29
CA GLY A 5 -16.64 -2.17 -19.42
C GLY A 5 -15.38 -2.95 -19.85
N ASN A 6 -14.21 -2.61 -19.32
CA ASN A 6 -12.97 -3.35 -19.55
C ASN A 6 -12.67 -4.25 -18.35
N ALA A 7 -12.10 -5.42 -18.58
CA ALA A 7 -11.64 -6.29 -17.50
C ALA A 7 -10.61 -5.57 -16.60
N PRO A 8 -10.72 -5.71 -15.26
CA PRO A 8 -9.74 -5.15 -14.35
C PRO A 8 -8.44 -5.98 -14.35
N GLU A 9 -7.34 -5.31 -14.02
CA GLU A 9 -6.07 -5.96 -13.67
C GLU A 9 -6.13 -6.44 -12.20
N VAL A 10 -5.34 -7.46 -11.85
CA VAL A 10 -5.31 -8.05 -10.50
C VAL A 10 -3.88 -8.11 -9.96
N GLY A 11 -3.70 -7.94 -8.65
CA GLY A 11 -2.39 -8.06 -8.00
C GLY A 11 -1.40 -6.93 -8.27
N LEU A 12 -1.89 -5.72 -8.60
CA LEU A 12 -1.03 -4.56 -8.83
C LEU A 12 -0.41 -4.03 -7.52
N GLU A 13 0.91 -3.82 -7.52
CA GLU A 13 1.62 -3.08 -6.44
C GLU A 13 1.38 -1.57 -6.54
N THR A 14 1.28 -1.05 -7.76
CA THR A 14 1.07 0.37 -8.10
C THR A 14 0.31 0.42 -9.42
N TRP A 15 -0.53 1.44 -9.59
CA TRP A 15 -1.25 1.68 -10.85
C TRP A 15 -1.11 3.13 -11.30
N PHE A 16 -1.39 3.37 -12.58
CA PHE A 16 -1.25 4.68 -13.20
C PHE A 16 -2.60 5.32 -13.51
N VAL A 17 -2.79 6.55 -13.01
CA VAL A 17 -3.90 7.44 -13.36
C VAL A 17 -3.36 8.52 -14.30
N ARG A 18 -3.78 8.51 -15.56
CA ARG A 18 -3.37 9.54 -16.54
C ARG A 18 -3.99 10.88 -16.16
N GLY A 19 -3.28 11.98 -16.39
CA GLY A 19 -3.84 13.34 -16.23
C GLY A 19 -5.12 13.52 -17.03
N GLY A 20 -6.15 14.13 -16.43
CA GLY A 20 -7.47 14.27 -17.05
C GLY A 20 -8.33 13.00 -17.03
N SER A 21 -7.98 12.00 -16.22
CA SER A 21 -8.75 10.76 -16.07
C SER A 21 -8.98 10.39 -14.60
N ALA A 22 -9.84 9.39 -14.37
CA ALA A 22 -10.05 8.78 -13.06
C ALA A 22 -9.79 7.27 -13.13
N ALA A 23 -9.45 6.66 -12.00
CA ALA A 23 -9.30 5.21 -11.85
C ALA A 23 -10.01 4.74 -10.59
N ALA A 24 -10.24 3.43 -10.49
CA ALA A 24 -10.77 2.77 -9.32
C ALA A 24 -9.94 1.53 -9.03
N ALA A 25 -9.67 1.27 -7.75
CA ALA A 25 -9.02 0.08 -7.24
C ALA A 25 -9.86 -0.49 -6.10
N ILE A 26 -9.86 -1.81 -5.95
CA ILE A 26 -10.57 -2.51 -4.87
C ILE A 26 -9.52 -3.31 -4.12
N TYR A 27 -9.50 -3.18 -2.79
CA TYR A 27 -8.63 -3.93 -1.93
C TYR A 27 -9.41 -4.40 -0.70
N THR A 28 -9.26 -5.67 -0.35
CA THR A 28 -9.74 -6.21 0.92
C THR A 28 -8.56 -6.23 1.88
N PHE A 29 -8.65 -5.44 2.95
CA PHE A 29 -7.60 -5.40 3.96
C PHE A 29 -7.47 -6.74 4.68
N ARG A 30 -6.23 -7.15 4.94
CA ARG A 30 -5.90 -8.42 5.62
C ARG A 30 -5.08 -8.25 6.90
N GLN A 31 -4.61 -7.04 7.18
CA GLN A 31 -3.88 -6.70 8.41
C GLN A 31 -4.41 -5.38 9.01
N PRO A 32 -4.42 -5.21 10.33
CA PRO A 32 -4.72 -3.93 10.96
C PRO A 32 -3.52 -2.99 10.86
N GLY A 33 -3.74 -1.71 11.17
CA GLY A 33 -2.68 -0.70 11.24
C GLY A 33 -2.95 0.54 10.39
N ILE A 34 -1.91 1.34 10.18
CA ILE A 34 -1.96 2.57 9.38
C ILE A 34 -1.28 2.30 8.04
N TYR A 35 -2.02 2.48 6.95
CA TYR A 35 -1.53 2.33 5.59
C TYR A 35 -1.36 3.69 4.93
N ALA A 36 -0.25 3.90 4.24
CA ALA A 36 -0.06 5.05 3.37
C ALA A 36 -0.65 4.75 1.98
N TYR A 37 -1.52 5.64 1.50
CA TYR A 37 -1.99 5.67 0.13
C TYR A 37 -1.35 6.87 -0.57
N VAL A 38 -0.47 6.60 -1.54
CA VAL A 38 0.50 7.59 -2.04
C VAL A 38 0.55 7.64 -3.56
N ASN A 39 1.05 8.75 -4.07
CA ASN A 39 1.73 8.75 -5.37
C ASN A 39 3.10 8.08 -5.19
N HIS A 40 3.39 7.00 -5.93
CA HIS A 40 4.62 6.23 -5.69
C HIS A 40 5.91 6.88 -6.24
N ASN A 41 5.85 8.12 -6.74
CA ASN A 41 6.99 9.02 -6.70
C ASN A 41 7.18 9.53 -5.27
N LEU A 42 8.15 8.98 -4.55
CA LEU A 42 8.29 9.25 -3.11
C LEU A 42 8.71 10.69 -2.79
N ILE A 43 9.33 11.42 -3.73
CA ILE A 43 9.56 12.86 -3.55
C ILE A 43 8.21 13.58 -3.48
N GLU A 44 7.29 13.26 -4.38
CA GLU A 44 5.95 13.85 -4.38
C GLU A 44 5.14 13.43 -3.15
N ALA A 45 5.24 12.16 -2.73
CA ALA A 45 4.52 11.64 -1.57
C ALA A 45 4.98 12.28 -0.25
N ALA A 46 6.29 12.25 0.01
CA ALA A 46 6.84 12.63 1.30
C ALA A 46 7.12 14.13 1.40
N GLU A 47 7.65 14.75 0.35
CA GLU A 47 8.09 16.15 0.39
C GLU A 47 7.03 17.11 -0.15
N LEU A 48 6.20 16.67 -1.11
CA LEU A 48 5.18 17.52 -1.74
C LEU A 48 3.74 17.20 -1.31
N GLY A 49 3.57 16.28 -0.36
CA GLY A 49 2.31 16.04 0.35
C GLY A 49 1.30 15.13 -0.36
N ALA A 50 1.71 14.39 -1.41
CA ALA A 50 0.83 13.46 -2.13
C ALA A 50 0.61 12.13 -1.37
N THR A 51 0.22 12.21 -0.09
CA THR A 51 0.03 11.08 0.84
C THR A 51 -1.28 11.20 1.61
N ALA A 52 -2.03 10.11 1.69
CA ALA A 52 -3.16 9.93 2.59
C ALA A 52 -2.93 8.72 3.51
N HIS A 53 -3.64 8.67 4.63
CA HIS A 53 -3.62 7.53 5.55
C HIS A 53 -4.97 6.81 5.59
N VAL A 54 -4.92 5.47 5.65
CA VAL A 54 -6.06 4.62 5.96
C VAL A 54 -5.78 3.92 7.28
N LYS A 55 -6.61 4.16 8.29
CA LYS A 55 -6.59 3.42 9.56
C LYS A 55 -7.49 2.20 9.43
N VAL A 56 -6.92 1.02 9.62
CA VAL A 56 -7.62 -0.26 9.58
C VAL A 56 -7.61 -0.88 10.97
N GLU A 57 -8.78 -1.23 11.45
CA GLU A 57 -8.97 -1.92 12.73
C GLU A 57 -9.12 -3.43 12.49
N GLY A 58 -8.71 -4.25 13.46
CA GLY A 58 -8.73 -5.71 13.36
C GLY A 58 -7.59 -6.36 14.14
N GLU A 59 -7.49 -7.68 14.01
CA GLU A 59 -6.43 -8.49 14.62
C GLU A 59 -5.31 -8.77 13.62
N TRP A 60 -4.08 -8.84 14.12
CA TRP A 60 -2.90 -9.13 13.31
C TRP A 60 -2.82 -10.61 12.94
N ASP A 61 -2.46 -10.92 11.70
CA ASP A 61 -2.31 -12.28 11.16
C ASP A 61 -0.82 -12.64 10.97
N ASP A 62 -0.26 -13.43 11.89
CA ASP A 62 1.16 -13.82 11.85
C ASP A 62 1.50 -14.80 10.71
N ASP A 63 0.52 -15.45 10.08
CA ASP A 63 0.73 -16.28 8.88
C ASP A 63 1.06 -15.41 7.66
N LEU A 64 0.52 -14.18 7.63
CA LEU A 64 0.80 -13.22 6.57
C LEU A 64 2.11 -12.46 6.80
N MET A 65 2.38 -12.03 8.02
CA MET A 65 3.61 -11.31 8.34
C MET A 65 3.91 -11.40 9.83
N SER A 66 5.12 -11.78 10.19
CA SER A 66 5.60 -11.75 11.57
C SER A 66 7.05 -11.29 11.64
N GLN A 67 7.39 -10.57 12.70
CA GLN A 67 8.79 -10.24 13.01
C GLN A 67 9.37 -11.36 13.86
N ILE A 68 10.04 -12.33 13.22
CA ILE A 68 10.62 -13.49 13.92
C ILE A 68 11.74 -13.09 14.89
N SER A 69 12.53 -12.08 14.53
CA SER A 69 13.56 -11.50 15.39
C SER A 69 13.55 -9.99 15.25
N ALA A 70 13.54 -9.29 16.37
CA ALA A 70 13.71 -7.85 16.39
C ALA A 70 15.14 -7.46 15.93
N PRO A 71 15.32 -6.27 15.36
CA PRO A 71 16.65 -5.72 15.09
C PRO A 71 17.50 -5.70 16.36
N GLY A 72 18.72 -6.20 16.26
CA GLY A 72 19.70 -6.24 17.35
C GLY A 72 21.12 -6.26 16.80
N PRO A 73 22.15 -6.26 17.68
CA PRO A 73 23.54 -6.36 17.25
C PRO A 73 23.78 -7.59 16.37
N ILE A 74 24.68 -7.46 15.40
CA ILE A 74 25.15 -8.61 14.62
C ILE A 74 25.96 -9.50 15.58
N ILE A 75 25.59 -10.77 15.69
CA ILE A 75 26.28 -11.73 16.52
C ILE A 75 27.44 -12.34 15.71
N GLY A 76 28.66 -12.34 16.25
CA GLY A 76 29.81 -13.04 15.66
C GLY A 76 30.78 -12.18 14.83
N LEU A 77 30.76 -10.85 15.00
CA LEU A 77 31.83 -9.93 14.57
C LEU A 77 32.69 -9.52 15.78
#